data_AF-A0A344UHG0-F1
#
_entry.id   AF-A0A344UHG0-F1
#
_cell.length_a   1.000
_cell.length_b   1.000
_cell.length_c   1.000
_cell.angle_alpha   90.00
_cell.angle_beta   90.00
_cell.angle_gamma   90.00
#
_symmetry.space_group_name_H-M   'P 1'
#
loop_
_entity.id
_entity.type
_entity.pdbx_description
1 polymer ?
#
loop_
_entity_poly.entity_id
_entity_poly.type
_entity_poly.pdbx_seq_one_letter_code
_entity_poly.pdbx_strand_id
1 'polypeptide(L)'
;MKTLAPLLLSLSILLPSAPVQAASAASAPAATSAEAVFAELARQPDRQAAWMSMLADAKDAPEWLREARATSAPYHSATIAGKRYLAGEMCKPHDCAYNRFYGLFSADKRRAAGLLVTVADVPEAMEQPAKHASYRWLGKPDKNQRAYLMKQLKQDPNWK
;
A
#
# COMPACT_ATOMS: atom_id res chain seq x y z
N MET A 1 64.16 33.53 0.50
CA MET A 1 63.67 34.90 0.24
C MET A 1 62.16 34.90 0.41
N LYS A 2 61.68 35.41 1.55
CA LYS A 2 60.26 35.59 1.87
C LYS A 2 60.14 37.01 2.42
N THR A 3 59.30 37.84 1.83
CA THR A 3 59.11 39.24 2.21
C THR A 3 57.62 39.57 2.22
N LEU A 4 57.21 40.17 3.35
CA LEU A 4 56.05 41.03 3.62
C LEU A 4 54.66 40.45 3.37
N ALA A 5 53.58 40.77 4.10
CA ALA A 5 53.18 41.47 5.33
C ALA A 5 51.62 41.27 5.38
N PRO A 6 50.77 41.91 6.22
CA PRO A 6 50.99 42.67 7.44
C PRO A 6 50.09 42.22 8.62
N LEU A 7 50.28 42.93 9.74
CA LEU A 7 49.43 43.01 10.92
C LEU A 7 47.96 43.28 10.55
N LEU A 8 47.02 42.82 11.40
CA LEU A 8 46.18 43.70 12.23
C LEU A 8 45.16 42.89 13.07
N LEU A 9 44.77 43.53 14.18
CA LEU A 9 43.57 43.32 15.00
C LEU A 9 43.65 42.30 16.16
N SER A 10 44.20 42.83 17.25
CA SER A 10 43.71 42.60 18.61
C SER A 10 42.21 42.85 18.74
N LEU A 11 41.49 41.90 19.31
CA LEU A 11 40.17 42.12 19.92
C LEU A 11 39.97 41.14 21.08
N SER A 12 40.36 41.57 22.28
CA SER A 12 40.05 40.86 23.53
C SER A 12 38.59 41.13 23.88
N ILE A 13 37.71 40.17 23.60
CA ILE A 13 36.33 40.16 24.10
C ILE A 13 36.29 39.22 25.31
N LEU A 14 36.12 39.78 26.50
CA LEU A 14 35.71 39.03 27.69
C LEU A 14 34.26 38.56 27.49
N LEU A 15 34.03 37.25 27.42
CA LEU A 15 32.69 36.68 27.54
C LEU A 15 32.41 36.23 28.98
N PRO A 16 31.27 36.60 29.57
CA PRO A 16 30.82 36.05 30.85
C PRO A 16 30.30 34.61 30.68
N SER A 17 30.72 33.74 31.60
CA SER A 17 30.33 32.34 31.70
C SER A 17 28.84 32.20 32.03
N ALA A 18 28.04 31.65 31.12
CA ALA A 18 26.68 31.22 31.40
C ALA A 18 26.67 29.75 31.85
N PRO A 19 25.81 29.36 32.82
CA PRO A 19 25.74 27.98 33.30
C PRO A 19 25.12 27.06 32.25
N VAL A 20 25.76 25.92 32.02
CA VAL A 20 25.28 24.85 31.15
C VAL A 20 24.14 24.12 31.88
N GLN A 21 22.90 24.39 31.48
CA GLN A 21 21.75 23.61 31.92
C GLN A 21 21.80 22.24 31.22
N ALA A 22 22.01 21.18 31.99
CA ALA A 22 21.95 19.80 31.48
C ALA A 22 20.52 19.50 31.02
N ALA A 23 20.30 19.40 29.71
CA ALA A 23 19.05 18.94 29.13
C ALA A 23 18.95 17.42 29.29
N SER A 24 18.01 16.94 30.10
CA SER A 24 17.62 15.53 30.10
C SER A 24 17.10 15.15 28.72
N ALA A 25 17.78 14.22 28.06
CA ALA A 25 17.30 13.58 26.84
C ALA A 25 16.05 12.76 27.18
N ALA A 26 14.86 13.31 26.87
CA ALA A 26 13.63 12.54 26.85
C ALA A 26 13.74 11.50 25.73
N SER A 27 13.72 10.22 26.08
CA SER A 27 13.63 9.11 25.14
C SER A 27 12.28 9.21 24.43
N ALA A 28 12.27 9.65 23.17
CA ALA A 28 11.07 9.59 22.35
C ALA A 28 10.67 8.12 22.12
N PRO A 29 9.38 7.76 22.17
CA PRO A 29 8.96 6.41 21.83
C PRO A 29 9.31 6.13 20.36
N ALA A 30 9.91 4.98 20.10
CA ALA A 30 10.14 4.51 18.74
C ALA A 30 8.78 4.34 18.05
N ALA A 31 8.49 5.18 17.06
CA ALA A 31 7.33 4.98 16.20
C ALA A 31 7.51 3.64 15.47
N THR A 32 6.71 2.64 15.85
CA THR A 32 6.52 1.43 15.04
C THR A 32 5.90 1.89 13.73
N SER A 33 6.70 1.95 12.66
CA SER A 33 6.19 2.19 11.31
C SER A 33 5.20 1.07 10.98
N ALA A 34 3.90 1.39 10.96
CA ALA A 34 2.90 0.49 10.41
C ALA A 34 3.35 0.12 8.99
N GLU A 35 3.40 -1.18 8.68
CA GLU A 35 3.75 -1.64 7.35
C GLU A 35 2.71 -1.08 6.37
N ALA A 36 3.18 -0.40 5.30
CA ALA A 36 2.30 0.30 4.38
C ALA A 36 1.33 -0.69 3.70
N VAL A 37 0.04 -0.37 3.72
CA VAL A 37 -1.02 -1.29 3.27
C VAL A 37 -1.45 -1.03 1.83
N PHE A 38 -1.98 -2.05 1.14
CA PHE A 38 -2.31 -1.94 -0.28
C PHE A 38 -3.33 -0.84 -0.59
N ALA A 39 -4.33 -0.63 0.28
CA ALA A 39 -5.33 0.43 0.14
C ALA A 39 -4.72 1.85 0.11
N GLU A 40 -3.55 2.07 0.71
CA GLU A 40 -2.84 3.35 0.64
C GLU A 40 -2.29 3.62 -0.76
N LEU A 41 -1.81 2.58 -1.47
CA LEU A 41 -1.32 2.73 -2.84
C LEU A 41 -2.40 3.28 -3.78
N ALA A 42 -3.65 2.84 -3.62
CA ALA A 42 -4.77 3.32 -4.44
C ALA A 42 -5.13 4.79 -4.18
N ARG A 43 -4.81 5.31 -2.98
CA ARG A 43 -5.05 6.70 -2.58
C ARG A 43 -3.86 7.62 -2.87
N GLN A 44 -2.72 7.09 -3.30
CA GLN A 44 -1.57 7.91 -3.68
C GLN A 44 -1.86 8.70 -4.97
N PRO A 45 -1.55 10.01 -5.01
CA PRO A 45 -1.84 10.85 -6.18
C PRO A 45 -1.25 10.32 -7.50
N ASP A 46 -0.07 9.71 -7.45
CA ASP A 46 0.63 9.17 -8.62
C ASP A 46 0.09 7.82 -9.12
N ARG A 47 -0.88 7.23 -8.41
CA ARG A 47 -1.52 5.93 -8.74
C ARG A 47 -3.03 6.04 -8.91
N GLN A 48 -3.65 7.12 -8.45
CA GLN A 48 -5.09 7.32 -8.51
C GLN A 48 -5.65 7.18 -9.94
N ALA A 49 -4.95 7.72 -10.95
CA ALA A 49 -5.37 7.58 -12.35
C ALA A 49 -5.42 6.11 -12.80
N ALA A 50 -4.42 5.29 -12.41
CA ALA A 50 -4.40 3.87 -12.72
C ALA A 50 -5.52 3.11 -11.99
N TRP A 51 -5.80 3.47 -10.73
CA TRP A 51 -6.90 2.91 -9.96
C TRP A 51 -8.26 3.20 -10.60
N MET A 52 -8.53 4.45 -10.95
CA MET A 52 -9.77 4.84 -11.62
C MET A 52 -9.91 4.20 -13.00
N SER A 53 -8.82 4.09 -13.76
CA SER A 53 -8.82 3.40 -15.06
C SER A 53 -9.15 1.91 -14.94
N MET A 54 -8.65 1.23 -13.89
CA MET A 54 -8.99 -0.17 -13.60
C MET A 54 -10.49 -0.37 -13.38
N LEU A 55 -11.16 0.61 -12.76
CA LEU A 55 -12.58 0.58 -12.42
C LEU A 55 -13.50 1.10 -13.53
N ALA A 56 -12.96 1.65 -14.62
CA ALA A 56 -13.75 2.34 -15.65
C ALA A 56 -14.84 1.47 -16.31
N ASP A 57 -14.55 0.19 -16.52
CA ASP A 57 -15.48 -0.78 -17.10
C ASP A 57 -16.41 -1.45 -16.05
N ALA A 58 -16.26 -1.10 -14.77
CA ALA A 58 -17.04 -1.62 -13.63
C ALA A 58 -17.76 -0.47 -12.90
N LYS A 59 -18.72 0.15 -13.58
CA LYS A 59 -19.48 1.31 -13.08
C LYS A 59 -20.23 1.03 -11.77
N ASP A 60 -20.60 -0.22 -11.56
CA ASP A 60 -21.24 -0.77 -10.37
C ASP A 60 -20.20 -1.33 -9.36
N ALA A 61 -18.94 -0.89 -9.43
CA ALA A 61 -17.97 -1.18 -8.39
C ALA A 61 -18.46 -0.65 -7.04
N PRO A 62 -18.41 -1.48 -5.97
CA PRO A 62 -18.89 -1.07 -4.67
C PRO A 62 -18.03 0.08 -4.12
N GLU A 63 -18.66 0.96 -3.33
CA GLU A 63 -18.04 2.20 -2.85
C GLU A 63 -16.75 1.97 -2.07
N TRP A 64 -16.73 0.97 -1.18
CA TRP A 64 -15.54 0.62 -0.40
C TRP A 64 -14.31 0.35 -1.28
N LEU A 65 -14.52 -0.21 -2.48
CA LEU A 65 -13.47 -0.45 -3.46
C LEU A 65 -13.17 0.83 -4.26
N ARG A 66 -14.20 1.54 -4.74
CA ARG A 66 -14.01 2.78 -5.51
C ARG A 66 -13.16 3.80 -4.76
N GLU A 67 -13.42 3.96 -3.47
CA GLU A 67 -12.73 4.93 -2.61
C GLU A 67 -11.48 4.38 -1.93
N ALA A 68 -11.18 3.09 -2.15
CA ALA A 68 -10.14 2.35 -1.42
C ALA A 68 -10.23 2.51 0.11
N ARG A 69 -11.47 2.61 0.64
CA ARG A 69 -11.79 2.59 2.06
C ARG A 69 -12.05 1.15 2.48
N ALA A 70 -10.96 0.42 2.73
CA ALA A 70 -10.99 -1.02 2.95
C ALA A 70 -10.13 -1.42 4.14
N THR A 71 -10.49 -2.55 4.77
CA THR A 71 -9.52 -3.31 5.55
C THR A 71 -8.50 -3.88 4.58
N SER A 72 -7.21 -3.68 4.83
CA SER A 72 -6.16 -4.01 3.85
C SER A 72 -4.92 -4.58 4.52
N ALA A 73 -4.34 -5.59 3.87
CA ALA A 73 -3.07 -6.15 4.27
C ALA A 73 -1.89 -5.30 3.73
N PRO A 74 -0.68 -5.47 4.29
CA PRO A 74 0.54 -5.00 3.66
C PRO A 74 0.63 -5.41 2.20
N TYR A 75 1.15 -4.52 1.36
CA TYR A 75 1.46 -4.89 -0.02
C TYR A 75 2.84 -5.53 -0.12
N HIS A 76 3.05 -6.36 -1.13
CA HIS A 76 4.33 -7.01 -1.41
C HIS A 76 4.73 -6.87 -2.87
N SER A 77 6.03 -7.01 -3.14
CA SER A 77 6.53 -7.09 -4.51
C SER A 77 6.19 -8.45 -5.13
N ALA A 78 5.72 -8.44 -6.38
CA ALA A 78 5.46 -9.64 -7.16
C ALA A 78 6.11 -9.54 -8.54
N THR A 79 6.66 -10.67 -9.01
CA THR A 79 7.14 -10.80 -10.38
C THR A 79 6.23 -11.76 -11.14
N ILE A 80 5.52 -11.25 -12.15
CA ILE A 80 4.55 -12.00 -12.94
C ILE A 80 5.00 -11.93 -14.40
N ALA A 81 5.37 -13.08 -14.98
CA ALA A 81 5.88 -13.18 -16.36
C ALA A 81 7.01 -12.16 -16.66
N GLY A 82 7.99 -12.06 -15.76
CA GLY A 82 9.14 -11.15 -15.88
C GLY A 82 8.85 -9.67 -15.61
N LYS A 83 7.60 -9.29 -15.31
CA LYS A 83 7.20 -7.91 -14.99
C LYS A 83 7.01 -7.73 -13.49
N ARG A 84 7.42 -6.59 -12.95
CA ARG A 84 7.32 -6.25 -11.52
C ARG A 84 6.01 -5.52 -11.21
N TYR A 85 5.41 -5.90 -10.08
CA TYR A 85 4.18 -5.34 -9.54
C TYR A 85 4.29 -5.14 -8.04
N LEU A 86 3.48 -4.23 -7.50
CA LEU A 86 3.05 -4.28 -6.11
C LEU A 86 1.70 -4.99 -6.05
N ALA A 87 1.60 -6.02 -5.23
CA ALA A 87 0.41 -6.83 -5.04
C ALA A 87 -0.12 -6.68 -3.62
N GLY A 88 -1.42 -6.90 -3.41
CA GLY A 88 -1.98 -6.92 -2.08
C GLY A 88 -3.46 -7.27 -2.05
N GLU A 89 -3.98 -7.42 -0.84
CA GLU A 89 -5.36 -7.78 -0.54
C GLU A 89 -6.08 -6.64 0.20
N MET A 90 -7.35 -6.47 -0.14
CA MET A 90 -8.29 -5.58 0.51
C MET A 90 -9.61 -6.33 0.74
N CYS A 91 -10.38 -5.92 1.73
CA CYS A 91 -11.74 -6.41 1.93
C CYS A 91 -12.65 -5.31 2.45
N LYS A 92 -13.96 -5.50 2.24
CA LYS A 92 -14.98 -4.58 2.76
C LYS A 92 -14.93 -4.57 4.29
N PRO A 93 -14.82 -3.39 4.93
CA PRO A 93 -14.82 -3.30 6.38
C PRO A 93 -16.06 -4.00 6.98
N HIS A 94 -15.85 -4.77 8.04
CA HIS A 94 -16.87 -5.57 8.73
C HIS A 94 -17.51 -6.70 7.91
N ASP A 95 -17.00 -6.98 6.70
CA ASP A 95 -17.62 -7.92 5.76
C ASP A 95 -16.56 -8.62 4.89
N CYS A 96 -15.43 -8.95 5.52
CA CYS A 96 -14.26 -9.45 4.80
C CYS A 96 -14.41 -10.85 4.25
N ALA A 97 -15.23 -11.70 4.89
CA ALA A 97 -15.48 -13.06 4.41
C ALA A 97 -16.17 -13.06 3.04
N TYR A 98 -17.09 -12.11 2.82
CA TYR A 98 -17.93 -12.08 1.63
C TYR A 98 -17.45 -11.13 0.55
N ASN A 99 -16.68 -10.10 0.89
CA ASN A 99 -16.31 -9.05 -0.06
C ASN A 99 -14.81 -8.77 -0.03
N ARG A 100 -14.09 -9.33 -1.00
CA ARG A 100 -12.62 -9.34 -1.06
C ARG A 100 -12.12 -8.80 -2.39
N PHE A 101 -10.95 -8.19 -2.38
CA PHE A 101 -10.29 -7.69 -3.57
C PHE A 101 -8.80 -8.01 -3.53
N TYR A 102 -8.28 -8.49 -4.66
CA TYR A 102 -6.86 -8.73 -4.87
C TYR A 102 -6.38 -7.81 -5.99
N GLY A 103 -5.36 -7.00 -5.70
CA GLY A 103 -4.91 -5.95 -6.60
C GLY A 103 -3.47 -6.11 -7.05
N LEU A 104 -3.18 -5.50 -8.19
CA LEU A 104 -1.85 -5.33 -8.75
C LEU A 104 -1.69 -3.88 -9.21
N PHE A 105 -0.58 -3.24 -8.85
CA PHE A 105 -0.10 -2.03 -9.52
C PHE A 105 1.19 -2.35 -10.28
N SER A 106 1.31 -1.89 -11.52
CA SER A 106 2.57 -1.97 -12.26
C SER A 106 3.66 -1.14 -11.56
N ALA A 107 4.92 -1.56 -11.72
CA ALA A 107 6.06 -0.83 -11.17
C ALA A 107 6.14 0.63 -11.66
N ASP A 108 5.74 0.89 -12.90
CA ASP A 108 5.66 2.25 -13.48
C ASP A 108 4.42 3.03 -13.02
N LYS A 109 3.59 2.46 -12.13
CA LYS A 109 2.40 3.07 -11.52
C LYS A 109 1.26 3.38 -12.47
N ARG A 110 1.41 3.14 -13.78
CA ARG A 110 0.46 3.53 -14.82
C ARG A 110 -0.68 2.56 -15.05
N ARG A 111 -0.60 1.34 -14.51
CA ARG A 111 -1.65 0.32 -14.67
C ARG A 111 -1.98 -0.31 -13.33
N ALA A 112 -3.28 -0.50 -13.11
CA ALA A 112 -3.80 -1.37 -12.07
C ALA A 112 -4.67 -2.46 -12.69
N ALA A 113 -4.68 -3.62 -12.05
CA ALA A 113 -5.58 -4.71 -12.39
C ALA A 113 -5.96 -5.46 -11.10
N GLY A 114 -7.10 -6.14 -11.11
CA GLY A 114 -7.51 -6.85 -9.91
C GLY A 114 -8.63 -7.85 -10.11
N LEU A 115 -8.92 -8.54 -9.02
CA LEU A 115 -9.98 -9.51 -8.87
C LEU A 115 -10.86 -9.06 -7.70
N LEU A 116 -12.10 -8.69 -7.99
CA LEU A 116 -13.14 -8.54 -6.98
C LEU A 116 -13.85 -9.87 -6.80
N VAL A 117 -13.95 -10.34 -5.56
CA VAL A 117 -14.62 -11.57 -5.16
C VAL A 117 -15.78 -11.21 -4.25
N THR A 118 -16.98 -11.64 -4.61
CA THR A 118 -18.19 -11.48 -3.80
C THR A 118 -18.79 -12.85 -3.55
N VAL A 119 -19.01 -13.21 -2.30
CA VAL A 119 -19.68 -14.45 -1.90
C VAL A 119 -21.13 -14.11 -1.54
N ALA A 120 -22.08 -14.93 -1.97
CA ALA A 120 -23.48 -14.76 -1.60
C ALA A 120 -23.67 -14.97 -0.09
N ASP A 121 -24.51 -14.14 0.52
CA ASP A 121 -24.88 -14.25 1.93
C ASP A 121 -25.96 -15.33 2.09
N VAL A 122 -25.51 -16.59 2.12
CA VAL A 122 -26.33 -17.79 2.33
C VAL A 122 -25.64 -18.70 3.35
N PRO A 123 -26.38 -19.46 4.17
CA PRO A 123 -25.78 -20.27 5.24
C PRO A 123 -24.65 -21.21 4.78
N GLU A 124 -24.77 -21.79 3.58
CA GLU A 124 -23.81 -22.73 3.00
C GLU A 124 -22.48 -22.08 2.61
N ALA A 125 -22.47 -20.75 2.40
CA ALA A 125 -21.28 -20.00 2.00
C ALA A 125 -20.19 -20.01 3.07
N MET A 126 -20.55 -20.21 4.34
CA MET A 126 -19.58 -20.31 5.44
C MET A 126 -18.68 -21.53 5.32
N GLU A 127 -19.19 -22.63 4.76
CA GLU A 127 -18.44 -23.88 4.61
C GLU A 127 -17.78 -24.02 3.23
N GLN A 128 -18.45 -23.48 2.21
CA GLN A 128 -18.10 -23.69 0.80
C GLN A 128 -18.15 -22.35 0.03
N PRO A 129 -17.38 -21.33 0.46
CA PRO A 129 -17.48 -19.98 -0.08
C PRO A 129 -17.21 -19.95 -1.58
N ALA A 130 -16.33 -20.81 -2.10
CA ALA A 130 -15.99 -20.82 -3.52
C ALA A 130 -17.18 -21.22 -4.42
N LYS A 131 -18.12 -22.03 -3.91
CA LYS A 131 -19.35 -22.42 -4.65
C LYS A 131 -20.37 -21.29 -4.75
N HIS A 132 -20.31 -20.34 -3.83
CA HIS A 132 -21.21 -19.19 -3.76
C HIS A 132 -20.53 -17.89 -4.19
N ALA A 133 -19.31 -17.98 -4.72
CA ALA A 133 -18.50 -16.84 -5.13
C ALA A 133 -18.75 -16.42 -6.58
N SER A 134 -18.86 -15.11 -6.78
CA SER A 134 -18.75 -14.42 -8.05
C SER A 134 -17.37 -13.76 -8.17
N TYR A 135 -16.79 -13.83 -9.36
CA TYR A 135 -15.46 -13.32 -9.67
C TYR A 135 -15.54 -12.26 -10.76
N ARG A 136 -15.09 -11.04 -10.46
CA ARG A 136 -15.05 -9.94 -11.43
C ARG A 136 -13.63 -9.45 -11.65
N TRP A 137 -13.18 -9.54 -12.89
CA TRP A 137 -11.88 -9.04 -13.33
C TRP A 137 -11.94 -7.55 -13.64
N LEU A 138 -11.01 -6.77 -13.09
CA LEU A 138 -10.94 -5.31 -13.22
C LEU A 138 -9.61 -4.89 -13.85
N GLY A 139 -9.62 -3.89 -14.74
CA GLY A 139 -8.41 -3.42 -15.44
C GLY A 139 -7.83 -4.37 -16.50
N LYS A 140 -8.65 -5.30 -17.01
CA LYS A 140 -8.30 -6.27 -18.09
C LYS A 140 -6.99 -7.04 -17.80
N PRO A 141 -6.91 -7.79 -16.68
CA PRO A 141 -5.73 -8.59 -16.37
C PRO A 141 -5.52 -9.66 -17.44
N ASP A 142 -4.26 -9.88 -17.83
CA ASP A 142 -3.87 -10.96 -18.73
C ASP A 142 -3.91 -12.33 -18.02
N LYS A 143 -3.65 -13.41 -18.77
CA LYS A 143 -3.70 -14.79 -18.25
C LYS A 143 -2.76 -15.00 -17.04
N ASN A 144 -1.56 -14.41 -17.06
CA ASN A 144 -0.59 -14.59 -15.99
C ASN A 144 -0.99 -13.81 -14.74
N GLN A 145 -1.53 -12.59 -14.92
CA GLN A 145 -2.07 -11.80 -13.82
C GLN A 145 -3.30 -12.48 -13.19
N ARG A 146 -4.22 -13.01 -13.98
CA ARG A 146 -5.39 -13.76 -13.48
C ARG A 146 -4.95 -15.00 -12.69
N ALA A 147 -3.99 -15.76 -13.21
CA ALA A 147 -3.45 -16.93 -12.53
C ALA A 147 -2.81 -16.55 -11.18
N TYR A 148 -2.03 -15.46 -11.15
CA TYR A 148 -1.45 -14.95 -9.91
C TYR A 148 -2.53 -14.53 -8.90
N LEU A 149 -3.52 -13.75 -9.32
CA LEU A 149 -4.60 -13.26 -8.46
C LEU A 149 -5.44 -14.42 -7.89
N MET A 150 -5.80 -15.42 -8.72
CA MET A 150 -6.47 -16.62 -8.22
C MET A 150 -5.60 -17.42 -7.26
N LYS A 151 -4.28 -17.46 -7.48
CA LYS A 151 -3.36 -18.13 -6.55
C LYS A 151 -3.37 -17.44 -5.19
N GLN A 152 -3.39 -16.10 -5.13
CA GLN A 152 -3.47 -15.36 -3.87
C GLN A 152 -4.77 -15.67 -3.12
N LEU A 153 -5.91 -15.66 -3.81
CA LEU A 153 -7.19 -16.04 -3.21
C LEU A 153 -7.16 -17.45 -2.60
N LYS A 154 -6.60 -18.41 -3.33
CA LYS A 154 -6.50 -19.82 -2.90
C LYS A 154 -5.46 -20.07 -1.80
N GLN A 155 -4.75 -19.06 -1.34
CA GLN A 155 -3.90 -19.19 -0.15
C GLN A 155 -4.71 -19.18 1.14
N ASP A 156 -5.95 -18.67 1.11
CA ASP A 156 -6.88 -18.84 2.22
C ASP A 156 -7.28 -20.33 2.32
N PRO A 157 -6.95 -21.03 3.42
CA PRO A 157 -7.26 -22.44 3.58
C PRO A 157 -8.76 -22.72 3.63
N ASN A 158 -9.59 -21.71 3.89
CA ASN A 158 -11.04 -21.83 3.87
C ASN A 158 -11.63 -21.69 2.45
N TRP A 159 -10.81 -21.33 1.46
CA TRP A 159 -11.25 -21.14 0.08
C TRP A 159 -11.28 -22.46 -0.70
N LYS A 160 -12.36 -23.22 -0.49
CA LYS A 160 -12.61 -24.53 -1.11
C LYS A 160 -13.99 -24.61 -1.77
#